data_AF-A0A4R5BJN9-F1
#
_entry.id   AF-A0A4R5BJN9-F1
#
_cell.length_a   1.000
_cell.length_b   1.000
_cell.length_c   1.000
_cell.angle_alpha   90.00
_cell.angle_beta   90.00
_cell.angle_gamma   90.00
#
_symmetry.space_group_name_H-M   'P 1'
#
loop_
_entity.id
_entity.type
_entity.pdbx_description
1 polymer ?
#
loop_
_entity_poly.entity_id
_entity_poly.type
_entity_poly.pdbx_seq_one_letter_code
_entity_poly.pdbx_strand_id
1 'polypeptide(L)'
;MDNGTERWISRPVPGGLHLVIELDPGIQVGYGDDNEDQVLRTIWVADEPGDPDWRTVSQHRFAELDEVTASEIIADLESITAP
;
A
#
# COMPACT_ATOMS: atom_id res chain seq x y z
N MET A 1 8.45 16.73 4.10
CA MET A 1 7.05 17.19 4.10
C MET A 1 6.69 17.39 2.65
N ASP A 2 5.91 16.47 2.11
CA ASP A 2 5.58 16.39 0.69
C ASP A 2 4.21 17.04 0.52
N ASN A 3 4.18 18.35 0.25
CA ASN A 3 3.05 19.26 -0.03
C ASN A 3 1.57 18.87 0.29
N GLY A 4 1.30 18.06 1.31
CA GLY A 4 -0.02 17.45 1.54
C GLY A 4 -0.34 16.23 0.66
N THR A 5 0.64 15.58 0.01
CA THR A 5 0.40 14.39 -0.81
C THR A 5 0.43 13.12 0.05
N GLU A 6 -0.68 12.38 0.08
CA GLU A 6 -0.75 11.03 0.62
C GLU A 6 -0.30 10.05 -0.48
N ARG A 7 0.95 9.61 -0.41
CA ARG A 7 1.61 8.78 -1.44
C ARG A 7 1.30 7.29 -1.31
N TRP A 8 0.66 6.87 -0.22
CA TRP A 8 0.32 5.47 -0.03
C TRP A 8 -0.97 5.30 0.76
N ILE A 9 -1.60 4.14 0.59
CA ILE A 9 -2.55 3.61 1.55
C ILE A 9 -1.90 2.46 2.30
N SER A 10 -2.33 2.22 3.53
CA SER A 10 -1.84 1.10 4.31
C SER A 10 -2.96 0.44 5.11
N ARG A 11 -2.83 -0.86 5.32
CA ARG A 11 -3.67 -1.62 6.24
C ARG A 11 -2.80 -2.47 7.17
N PRO A 12 -3.13 -2.57 8.46
CA PRO A 12 -2.48 -3.52 9.35
C PRO A 12 -2.81 -4.95 8.91
N VAL A 13 -1.84 -5.85 9.09
CA VAL A 13 -1.95 -7.29 8.89
C VAL A 13 -1.41 -8.02 10.14
N PRO A 14 -1.72 -9.31 10.34
CA PRO A 14 -1.19 -10.06 11.48
C PRO A 14 0.33 -10.01 11.60
N GLY A 15 0.85 -10.17 12.82
CA GLY A 15 2.29 -10.06 13.09
C GLY A 15 2.77 -8.64 13.41
N GLY A 16 1.85 -7.66 13.49
CA GLY A 16 2.22 -6.25 13.73
C GLY A 16 2.80 -5.58 12.50
N LEU A 17 2.58 -6.16 11.32
CA LEU A 17 3.04 -5.64 10.04
C LEU A 17 1.94 -4.84 9.35
N HIS A 18 2.33 -4.15 8.29
CA HIS A 18 1.47 -3.36 7.44
C HIS A 18 1.64 -3.79 5.99
N LEU A 19 0.53 -3.99 5.28
CA LEU A 19 0.52 -3.97 3.83
C LEU A 19 0.44 -2.52 3.39
N VAL A 20 1.41 -2.07 2.62
CA VAL A 20 1.50 -0.71 2.10
C VAL A 20 1.41 -0.76 0.58
N ILE A 21 0.62 0.15 0.01
CA ILE A 21 0.39 0.27 -1.42
C ILE A 21 0.70 1.70 -1.84
N GLU A 22 1.71 1.87 -2.67
CA GLU A 22 2.07 3.15 -3.29
C GLU A 22 1.04 3.53 -4.35
N LEU A 23 0.62 4.79 -4.29
CA LEU A 23 -0.24 5.44 -5.27
C LEU A 23 0.60 6.38 -6.12
N ASP A 24 0.40 6.33 -7.44
CA ASP A 24 1.02 7.26 -8.39
C ASP A 24 -0.09 7.93 -9.21
N PRO A 25 -0.19 9.28 -9.20
CA PRO A 25 0.73 10.25 -8.58
C PRO A 25 0.60 10.42 -7.06
N GLY A 26 -0.36 9.76 -6.40
CA GLY A 26 -0.70 9.99 -4.99
C GLY A 26 -1.88 10.95 -4.83
N ILE A 27 -2.50 10.92 -3.65
CA ILE A 27 -3.71 11.68 -3.36
C ILE A 27 -3.34 13.04 -2.78
N GLN A 28 -3.81 14.13 -3.39
CA GLN A 28 -3.57 15.47 -2.85
C GLN A 28 -4.57 15.79 -1.74
N VAL A 29 -4.09 15.85 -0.49
CA VAL A 29 -4.92 16.18 0.67
C VAL A 29 -5.21 17.68 0.68
N GLY A 30 -6.50 18.02 0.63
CA GLY A 30 -6.97 19.41 0.71
C GLY A 30 -7.09 20.13 -0.64
N TYR A 31 -6.85 19.44 -1.75
CA TYR A 31 -7.18 19.92 -3.10
C TYR A 31 -8.39 19.15 -3.64
N GLY A 32 -9.28 19.84 -4.35
CA GLY A 32 -10.52 19.28 -4.91
C GLY A 32 -10.30 18.36 -6.13
N ASP A 33 -11.41 17.98 -6.77
CA ASP A 33 -11.67 16.90 -7.76
C ASP A 33 -10.73 16.72 -8.98
N ASP A 34 -9.58 17.38 -9.06
CA ASP A 34 -8.52 17.12 -10.04
C ASP A 34 -7.54 16.08 -9.48
N ASN A 35 -8.02 14.87 -9.18
CA ASN A 35 -7.12 13.74 -8.95
C ASN A 35 -6.98 13.00 -10.29
N GLU A 36 -5.76 13.06 -10.86
CA GLU A 36 -5.38 12.23 -11.99
C GLU A 36 -5.66 10.75 -11.69
N ASP A 37 -5.91 9.95 -12.74
CA ASP A 37 -6.12 8.51 -12.60
C ASP A 37 -5.01 7.88 -11.75
N GLN A 38 -5.39 7.27 -10.63
CA GLN A 38 -4.44 6.69 -9.69
C GLN A 38 -4.06 5.29 -10.12
N VAL A 39 -2.76 5.01 -10.10
CA VAL A 39 -2.21 3.67 -10.33
C VAL A 39 -1.64 3.12 -9.02
N LEU A 40 -1.98 1.86 -8.71
CA LEU A 40 -1.29 1.10 -7.66
C LEU A 40 0.08 0.69 -8.19
N ARG A 41 1.14 1.38 -7.76
CA ARG A 41 2.46 1.27 -8.37
C ARG A 41 3.32 0.17 -7.77
N THR A 42 3.36 0.12 -6.44
CA THR A 42 4.17 -0.85 -5.69
C THR A 42 3.41 -1.33 -4.47
N ILE A 43 3.55 -2.61 -4.11
CA ILE A 43 2.93 -3.23 -2.94
C ILE A 43 4.03 -3.92 -2.12
N TRP A 44 4.05 -3.68 -0.81
CA TRP A 44 5.01 -4.32 0.09
C TRP A 44 4.49 -4.51 1.51
N VAL A 45 5.20 -5.33 2.28
CA VAL A 45 4.96 -5.55 3.71
C VAL A 45 6.06 -4.84 4.51
N ALA A 46 5.71 -4.14 5.58
CA ALA A 46 6.65 -3.40 6.43
C ALA A 46 6.20 -3.39 7.90
N ASP A 47 7.12 -3.10 8.82
CA ASP A 47 6.81 -2.91 10.24
C ASP A 47 6.00 -1.62 10.51
N GLU A 48 6.15 -0.61 9.64
CA GLU A 48 5.46 0.67 9.73
C GLU A 48 5.06 1.19 8.33
N PRO A 49 3.93 1.91 8.21
CA PRO A 49 3.54 2.53 6.95
C PRO A 49 4.43 3.74 6.67
N GLY A 50 4.91 3.88 5.43
CA GLY A 50 5.82 4.96 5.09
C GLY A 50 6.56 4.72 3.78
N ASP A 51 7.51 5.61 3.49
CA ASP A 51 8.45 5.40 2.40
C ASP A 51 9.20 4.07 2.55
N PRO A 52 9.38 3.31 1.46
CA PRO A 52 10.09 2.05 1.53
C PRO A 52 11.58 2.30 1.84
N ASP A 53 12.00 1.98 3.07
CA ASP A 53 13.40 1.60 3.28
C ASP A 53 13.57 0.21 2.67
N TRP A 54 14.10 0.16 1.45
CA TRP A 54 14.28 -1.09 0.71
C TRP A 54 15.09 -2.14 1.48
N ARG A 55 15.89 -1.75 2.47
CA ARG A 55 16.55 -2.70 3.38
C ARG A 55 15.57 -3.41 4.30
N THR A 56 14.57 -2.71 4.82
CA THR A 56 13.52 -3.25 5.70
C THR A 56 12.44 -3.96 4.90
N VAL A 57 12.02 -3.40 3.76
CA VAL A 57 11.07 -4.06 2.85
C VAL A 57 11.57 -5.42 2.38
N SER A 58 12.88 -5.57 2.15
CA SER A 58 13.46 -6.86 1.76
C SER A 58 13.43 -7.93 2.86
N GLN A 59 13.15 -7.55 4.11
CA GLN A 59 13.10 -8.48 5.25
C GLN A 59 11.75 -9.20 5.32
N HIS A 60 10.66 -8.53 4.94
CA HIS A 60 9.31 -9.08 4.98
C HIS A 60 8.86 -9.53 3.59
N ARG A 61 8.33 -10.73 3.52
CA ARG A 61 7.81 -11.36 2.30
C ARG A 61 6.33 -11.62 2.47
N PHE A 62 5.61 -11.54 1.36
CA PHE A 62 4.18 -11.87 1.34
C PHE A 62 3.87 -13.28 1.87
N ALA A 63 4.81 -14.23 1.69
CA ALA A 63 4.70 -15.60 2.20
C ALA A 63 4.77 -15.73 3.74
N GLU A 64 5.05 -14.65 4.48
CA GLU A 64 5.01 -14.64 5.94
C GLU A 64 3.60 -14.37 6.48
N LEU A 65 2.68 -13.92 5.62
CA LEU A 65 1.26 -13.83 5.94
C LEU A 65 0.65 -15.23 5.98
N ASP A 66 -0.32 -15.44 6.87
CA ASP A 66 -1.10 -16.67 6.85
C ASP A 66 -1.95 -16.75 5.57
N GLU A 67 -2.32 -17.98 5.18
CA GLU A 67 -3.01 -18.25 3.91
C GLU A 67 -4.33 -17.47 3.76
N VAL A 68 -5.06 -17.28 4.86
CA VAL A 68 -6.33 -16.56 4.85
C VAL A 68 -6.08 -15.08 4.58
N THR A 69 -5.19 -14.45 5.36
CA THR A 69 -4.84 -13.03 5.15
C THR A 69 -4.29 -12.79 3.74
N ALA A 70 -3.41 -13.66 3.26
CA ALA A 70 -2.84 -13.55 1.91
C ALA A 70 -3.94 -13.61 0.83
N SER A 71 -4.89 -14.54 0.96
CA SER A 71 -6.02 -14.65 0.03
C SER A 71 -6.95 -13.44 0.08
N GLU A 72 -7.23 -12.91 1.26
CA GLU A 72 -8.06 -11.71 1.42
C GLU A 72 -7.42 -10.50 0.74
N ILE A 73 -6.11 -10.30 0.92
CA ILE A 73 -5.39 -9.20 0.27
C ILE A 73 -5.46 -9.31 -1.25
N ILE A 74 -5.26 -10.51 -1.81
CA ILE A 74 -5.35 -10.71 -3.27
C ILE A 74 -6.76 -10.39 -3.75
N ALA A 75 -7.80 -10.86 -3.06
CA ALA A 75 -9.18 -10.58 -3.43
C ALA A 75 -9.52 -9.07 -3.36
N ASP A 76 -9.04 -8.37 -2.33
CA ASP A 76 -9.22 -6.92 -2.20
C ASP A 76 -8.52 -6.17 -3.35
N LEU A 77 -7.29 -6.55 -3.68
CA LEU A 77 -6.52 -5.97 -4.80
C LEU A 77 -7.20 -6.23 -6.15
N GLU A 78 -7.70 -7.45 -6.37
CA GLU A 78 -8.48 -7.77 -7.57
C GLU A 78 -9.75 -6.91 -7.65
N SER A 79 -10.48 -6.73 -6.55
CA SER A 79 -11.70 -5.92 -6.53
C SER A 79 -11.48 -4.45 -6.91
N ILE A 80 -10.30 -3.88 -6.66
CA ILE A 80 -10.00 -2.47 -6.92
C ILE A 80 -9.20 -2.23 -8.21
N THR A 81 -8.69 -3.29 -8.83
CA THR A 81 -7.93 -3.22 -10.09
C THR A 81 -8.64 -3.89 -11.26
N ALA A 82 -9.71 -4.65 -11.00
CA ALA A 82 -10.52 -5.25 -12.04
C ALA A 82 -11.17 -4.16 -12.94
N PRO A 83 -11.22 -4.38 -14.26
CA PRO A 83 -11.74 -3.42 -15.23
C PRO A 83 -13.26 -3.24 -15.19
#